data_AF-A0A2T2R6G5-F1
#
_entry.id   AF-A0A2T2R6G5-F1
#
_cell.length_a   1.000
_cell.length_b   1.000
_cell.length_c   1.000
_cell.angle_alpha   90.00
_cell.angle_beta   90.00
_cell.angle_gamma   90.00
#
_symmetry.space_group_name_H-M   'P 1'
#
loop_
_entity.id
_entity.type
_entity.pdbx_description
1 polymer ?
#
loop_
_entity_poly.entity_id
_entity_poly.type
_entity_poly.pdbx_seq_one_letter_code
_entity_poly.pdbx_strand_id
1 'polypeptide(L)' 'MVEAQRKTVSFDEFIAWYPENSQHRYELHQGVIIEMPKPRGKHSGNSLNELLDFPKA' A
#
# COMPACT_ATOMS: atom_id res chain seq x y z
N MET A 1 -28.71 -23.30 7.18
CA MET A 1 -27.45 -22.63 7.58
C MET A 1 -27.38 -21.35 6.77
N VAL A 2 -27.39 -20.17 7.39
CA VAL A 2 -27.29 -18.90 6.66
C VAL A 2 -25.82 -18.71 6.30
N GLU A 3 -25.51 -18.83 5.02
CA GLU A 3 -24.25 -18.37 4.49
C GLU A 3 -24.32 -16.84 4.51
N ALA A 4 -23.65 -16.22 5.47
CA ALA A 4 -23.39 -14.79 5.42
C ALA A 4 -22.62 -14.56 4.13
N GLN A 5 -23.33 -14.08 3.10
CA GLN A 5 -22.74 -13.55 1.88
C GLN A 5 -21.65 -12.59 2.35
N ARG A 6 -20.39 -13.03 2.29
CA ARG A 6 -19.25 -12.18 2.62
C ARG A 6 -19.26 -11.15 1.52
N LYS A 7 -19.90 -10.01 1.78
CA LYS A 7 -19.92 -8.87 0.86
C LYS A 7 -18.47 -8.46 0.67
N THR A 8 -17.91 -8.91 -0.43
CA THR A 8 -16.59 -8.50 -0.90
C THR A 8 -16.73 -7.08 -1.41
N VAL A 9 -15.93 -6.18 -0.84
CA VAL A 9 -15.93 -4.78 -1.27
C VAL A 9 -15.41 -4.72 -2.71
N SER A 10 -16.17 -4.12 -3.60
CA SER A 10 -15.71 -3.87 -4.98
C SER A 10 -14.70 -2.72 -5.02
N PHE A 11 -13.96 -2.59 -6.12
CA PHE A 11 -13.01 -1.50 -6.29
C PHE A 11 -13.70 -0.12 -6.18
N ASP A 12 -14.87 0.05 -6.78
CA ASP A 12 -15.61 1.31 -6.74
C ASP A 12 -16.08 1.66 -5.33
N GLU A 13 -16.58 0.69 -4.58
CA GLU A 13 -16.94 0.86 -3.16
C GLU A 13 -15.72 1.21 -2.31
N PHE A 14 -14.57 0.61 -2.60
CA PHE A 14 -13.32 0.93 -1.92
C PHE A 14 -12.88 2.38 -2.16
N ILE A 15 -12.94 2.87 -3.40
CA ILE A 15 -12.59 4.26 -3.73
C ILE A 15 -13.56 5.24 -3.06
N ALA A 16 -14.87 4.96 -3.09
CA ALA A 16 -15.88 5.80 -2.45
C ALA A 16 -15.74 5.84 -0.91
N TRP A 17 -15.25 4.75 -0.31
CA TRP A 17 -14.96 4.67 1.12
C TRP A 17 -13.60 5.28 1.48
N TYR A 18 -12.65 5.37 0.54
CA TYR A 18 -11.26 5.72 0.84
C TYR A 18 -11.13 7.16 1.39
N PRO A 19 -10.67 7.34 2.64
CA PRO A 19 -10.51 8.66 3.23
C PRO A 19 -9.35 9.45 2.61
N GLU A 20 -9.64 10.60 1.99
CA GLU A 20 -8.65 11.47 1.33
C GLU A 20 -7.53 11.97 2.25
N ASN A 21 -7.78 12.06 3.57
CA ASN A 21 -6.84 12.60 4.57
C ASN A 21 -6.28 11.54 5.53
N SER A 22 -6.32 10.26 5.17
CA SER A 22 -5.81 9.22 6.06
C SER A 22 -4.28 9.22 6.15
N GLN A 23 -3.77 9.20 7.39
CA GLN A 23 -2.34 8.98 7.66
C GLN A 23 -1.90 7.52 7.42
N HIS A 24 -2.85 6.63 7.18
CA HIS A 24 -2.69 5.20 7.00
C HIS A 24 -3.04 4.83 5.55
N ARG A 25 -2.31 3.86 4.99
CA ARG A 25 -2.58 3.36 3.63
C ARG A 25 -3.53 2.18 3.73
N TYR A 26 -4.60 2.17 2.94
CA TYR A 26 -5.50 1.03 2.85
C TYR A 26 -5.31 0.32 1.50
N GLU A 27 -5.40 -1.00 1.50
CA GLU A 27 -5.29 -1.83 0.30
C GLU A 27 -6.47 -2.80 0.21
N LEU A 28 -7.01 -2.99 -0.99
CA LEU A 28 -8.10 -3.93 -1.25
C LEU A 28 -7.54 -5.27 -1.74
N HIS A 29 -7.62 -6.32 -0.92
CA HIS A 29 -7.19 -7.67 -1.23
C HIS A 29 -8.40 -8.60 -1.35
N GLN A 30 -8.75 -8.99 -2.59
CA GLN A 30 -9.88 -9.89 -2.89
C GLN A 30 -11.22 -9.47 -2.23
N GLY A 31 -11.45 -8.15 -2.16
CA GLY A 31 -12.64 -7.58 -1.52
C GLY A 31 -12.54 -7.37 -0.01
N VAL A 32 -11.36 -7.52 0.56
CA VAL A 32 -11.05 -7.22 1.96
C VAL A 32 -10.18 -5.96 2.01
N ILE A 33 -10.62 -4.95 2.76
CA ILE A 33 -9.81 -3.74 2.99
C ILE A 33 -8.83 -4.04 4.13
N ILE A 34 -7.54 -3.88 3.86
CA ILE A 34 -6.45 -4.08 4.81
C ILE A 34 -5.76 -2.75 5.05
N GLU A 35 -5.63 -2.37 6.32
CA GLU A 35 -4.81 -1.22 6.71
C GLU A 35 -3.34 -1.61 6.72
N MET A 36 -2.57 -1.00 5.83
CA MET A 36 -1.12 -1.04 5.91
C MET A 36 -0.66 0.05 6.89
N PRO A 37 -0.05 -0.35 8.03
CA PRO A 37 0.68 0.61 8.84
C PRO A 37 1.80 1.21 8.00
N LYS A 38 2.20 2.46 8.28
CA LYS A 38 3.31 3.11 7.59
C LYS A 38 4.48 2.12 7.50
N PRO A 39 5.01 1.84 6.30
CA PRO A 39 6.17 0.98 6.20
C PRO A 39 7.21 1.57 7.13
N ARG A 40 7.70 0.78 8.09
CA ARG A 40 8.81 1.17 8.97
C ARG A 40 10.08 1.17 8.11
N GLY A 41 10.14 2.09 7.17
CA GLY A 41 11.23 2.22 6.24
C GLY A 41 12.44 2.74 6.99
N LYS A 42 13.34 1.83 7.40
CA LYS A 42 14.77 2.06 7.19
C LYS A 42 15.06 1.82 5.70
N HIS A 43 14.43 2.60 4.82
CA HIS A 43 14.89 2.76 3.44
C HIS A 43 15.89 3.91 3.35
N SER A 44 16.51 4.30 4.47
CA SER A 44 17.72 5.10 4.53
C SER A 44 18.93 4.19 4.31
N GLY A 45 19.21 3.89 3.04
CA GLY A 45 20.41 3.14 2.68
C GLY A 45 20.47 2.87 1.19
N ASN A 46 20.95 3.86 0.43
CA ASN A 46 21.37 3.76 -0.97
C ASN A 46 20.28 3.47 -2.01
N SER A 47 19.63 4.53 -2.49
CA SER A 47 19.09 4.57 -3.87
C SER A 47 19.67 5.74 -4.68
N LEU A 48 20.78 6.34 -4.25
CA LEU A 48 21.42 7.49 -4.92
C LEU A 48 22.96 7.42 -4.95
N ASN A 49 23.58 6.24 -4.83
CA ASN A 49 25.04 6.08 -4.87
C ASN A 49 25.53 5.00 -5.87
N GLU A 50 24.76 4.69 -6.91
CA GLU A 50 25.19 3.74 -7.97
C GLU A 50 25.50 4.42 -9.32
N LEU A 51 25.69 5.74 -9.34
CA LEU A 51 26.05 6.49 -10.57
C LEU A 51 27.23 7.47 -10.38
N LEU A 52 28.13 7.22 -9.42
CA LEU A 52 29.34 8.03 -9.23
C LEU A 52 30.65 7.23 -9.10
N ASP A 53 30.66 5.93 -9.38
CA ASP A 53 31.90 5.15 -9.53
C ASP A 53 32.23 4.94 -11.02
N PHE A 54 32.37 6.05 -11.76
CA PHE A 54 33.16 6.00 -13.00
C PHE A 54 34.64 6.03 -12.60
N PRO A 55 35.42 4.97 -12.89
CA PRO A 55 36.86 5.03 -12.70
C PRO A 55 37.41 6.14 -13.60
N LYS A 56 38.08 7.11 -12.99
CA LYS A 56 38.89 8.08 -13.72
C LYS A 56 40.07 7.30 -14.34
N ALA A 57 39.93 6.95 -15.61
CA ALA A 57 41.03 6.50 -16.47
C ALA A 57 41.65 7.71 -17.18
#